data_AF-A0A7V9UY20-F1
#
_entry.id   AF-A0A7V9UY20-F1
#
_cell.length_a   1.000
_cell.length_b   1.000
_cell.length_c   1.000
_cell.angle_alpha   90.00
_cell.angle_beta   90.00
_cell.angle_gamma   90.00
#
_symmetry.space_group_name_H-M   'P 1'
#
loop_
_entity.id
_entity.type
_entity.pdbx_description
1 polymer ?
#
loop_
_entity_poly.entity_id
_entity_poly.type
_entity_poly.pdbx_seq_one_letter_code
_entity_poly.pdbx_strand_id
1 'polypeptide(L)'
;MAESDELFNEVAQLRDEVEEQGAMIGALVHIGGHELRNEILQDMDKDRALREVYLLVDGKRTQGEIAADLDTRGIAKKSAVSLKFEKLAEDYGLIQHVRRAKAGKIYRRTRLAKTLKIDRRLDKAKPGKTST
;
A
#
# COMPACT_ATOMS: atom_id res chain seq x y z
N MET A 1 35.55 11.05 14.79
CA MET A 1 34.47 11.36 15.77
C MET A 1 33.58 12.48 15.26
N ALA A 2 34.13 13.62 14.80
CA ALA A 2 33.35 14.69 14.16
C ALA A 2 32.44 14.24 12.98
N GLU A 3 32.96 13.44 12.03
CA GLU A 3 32.14 12.87 10.94
C GLU A 3 30.98 11.98 11.44
N SER A 4 31.15 11.32 12.59
CA SER A 4 30.09 10.49 13.17
C SER A 4 29.00 11.35 13.80
N ASP A 5 29.37 12.44 14.47
CA ASP A 5 28.43 13.36 15.11
C ASP A 5 27.63 14.17 14.07
N GLU A 6 28.26 14.54 12.96
CA GLU A 6 27.58 15.14 11.79
C GLU A 6 26.57 14.17 11.16
N LEU A 7 26.96 12.92 10.91
CA LEU A 7 26.06 11.87 10.42
C LEU A 7 24.86 11.63 11.36
N PHE A 8 25.08 11.64 12.68
CA PHE A 8 23.98 11.49 13.63
C PHE A 8 23.00 12.66 13.59
N ASN A 9 23.50 13.89 13.46
CA ASN A 9 22.67 15.08 13.34
C ASN A 9 21.86 15.10 12.04
N GLU A 10 22.47 14.73 10.91
CA GLU A 10 21.75 14.61 9.63
C GLU A 10 20.65 13.54 9.70
N VAL A 11 20.93 12.38 10.30
CA VAL A 11 19.92 11.34 10.49
C VAL A 11 18.79 11.80 11.40
N ALA A 12 19.07 12.61 12.43
CA ALA A 12 18.05 13.18 13.30
C ALA A 12 17.15 14.16 12.52
N GLN A 13 17.73 15.09 11.75
CA GLN A 13 16.97 16.03 10.92
C GLN A 13 16.09 15.31 9.89
N LEU A 14 16.61 14.28 9.23
CA LEU A 14 15.83 13.47 8.29
C LEU A 14 14.66 12.75 8.96
N ARG A 15 14.80 12.35 10.24
CA ARG A 15 13.69 11.75 10.98
C ARG A 15 12.62 12.78 11.29
N ASP A 16 13.02 13.97 11.73
CA ASP A 16 12.09 15.05 12.07
C ASP A 16 11.28 15.48 10.84
N GLU A 17 11.93 15.63 9.67
CA GLU A 17 11.24 15.94 8.40
C GLU A 17 10.23 14.85 8.01
N VAL A 18 10.60 13.57 8.18
CA VAL A 18 9.69 12.44 7.90
C VAL A 18 8.51 12.41 8.86
N GLU A 19 8.70 12.82 10.11
CA GLU A 19 7.62 12.94 11.09
C GLU A 19 6.67 14.08 10.75
N GLU A 20 7.20 15.26 10.40
CA GLU A 20 6.41 16.42 9.98
C GLU A 20 5.58 16.12 8.72
N GLN A 21 6.19 15.53 7.69
CA GLN A 21 5.47 15.07 6.50
C GLN A 21 4.34 14.08 6.87
N GLY A 22 4.61 13.21 7.84
CA GLY A 22 3.61 12.28 8.37
C GLY A 22 2.43 12.98 9.06
N ALA A 23 2.68 14.05 9.81
CA ALA A 23 1.65 14.86 10.45
C ALA A 23 0.81 15.63 9.41
N MET A 24 1.46 16.19 8.38
CA MET A 24 0.80 16.89 7.28
C MET A 24 -0.14 15.97 6.50
N ILE A 25 0.32 14.75 6.15
CA ILE A 25 -0.55 13.72 5.53
C ILE A 25 -1.74 13.40 6.43
N GLY A 26 -1.52 13.31 7.75
CA GLY A 26 -2.59 13.11 8.73
C GLY A 26 -3.66 14.21 8.69
N ALA A 27 -3.24 15.47 8.65
CA ALA A 27 -4.13 16.62 8.60
C ALA A 27 -4.93 16.67 7.28
N LEU A 28 -4.28 16.46 6.13
CA LEU A 28 -4.93 16.43 4.82
C LEU A 28 -6.00 15.31 4.73
N VAL A 29 -5.67 14.12 5.26
CA VAL A 29 -6.62 13.01 5.34
C VAL A 29 -7.79 13.32 6.27
N HIS A 30 -7.60 14.12 7.32
CA HIS A 30 -8.69 14.51 8.21
C HIS A 30 -9.72 15.41 7.50
N ILE A 31 -9.25 16.30 6.62
CA ILE A 31 -10.09 17.26 5.90
C ILE A 31 -10.86 16.61 4.74
N GLY A 32 -10.20 15.79 3.91
CA GLY A 32 -10.79 15.23 2.68
C GLY A 32 -10.70 13.71 2.52
N GLY A 33 -10.05 13.00 3.45
CA GLY A 33 -9.76 11.57 3.29
C GLY A 33 -10.96 10.64 3.41
N HIS A 34 -12.16 11.14 3.75
CA HIS A 34 -13.37 10.33 3.76
C HIS A 34 -13.82 9.95 2.34
N GLU A 35 -13.87 10.92 1.43
CA GLU A 35 -14.31 10.74 0.04
C GLU A 35 -13.32 9.85 -0.73
N LEU A 36 -12.04 10.22 -0.69
CA LEU A 36 -10.95 9.43 -1.30
C LEU A 36 -10.97 7.97 -0.82
N ARG A 37 -11.14 7.74 0.48
CA ARG A 37 -11.24 6.38 1.02
C ARG A 37 -12.43 5.62 0.42
N ASN A 38 -13.59 6.25 0.34
CA ASN A 38 -14.80 5.59 -0.15
C ASN A 38 -14.67 5.25 -1.64
N GLU A 39 -14.10 6.16 -2.44
CA GLU A 39 -13.78 5.91 -3.84
C GLU A 39 -12.85 4.69 -3.99
N ILE A 40 -11.73 4.67 -3.26
CA ILE A 40 -10.79 3.53 -3.25
C ILE A 40 -11.50 2.23 -2.89
N LEU A 41 -12.31 2.23 -1.83
CA LEU A 41 -13.01 1.03 -1.37
C LEU A 41 -14.07 0.58 -2.38
N GLN A 42 -14.77 1.50 -3.04
CA GLN A 42 -15.74 1.19 -4.08
C GLN A 42 -15.06 0.58 -5.31
N ASP A 43 -13.90 1.09 -5.71
CA ASP A 43 -13.13 0.54 -6.81
C ASP A 43 -12.57 -0.84 -6.48
N MET A 44 -12.12 -1.05 -5.24
CA MET A 44 -11.69 -2.37 -4.75
C MET A 44 -12.86 -3.38 -4.64
N ASP A 45 -14.09 -2.91 -4.45
CA ASP A 45 -15.27 -3.77 -4.45
C ASP A 45 -15.65 -4.21 -5.88
N LYS A 46 -15.59 -3.27 -6.83
CA LYS A 46 -15.82 -3.54 -8.26
C LYS A 46 -14.71 -4.39 -8.90
N ASP A 47 -13.48 -4.24 -8.43
CA ASP A 47 -12.30 -4.90 -8.96
C ASP A 47 -11.64 -5.80 -7.90
N ARG A 48 -12.04 -7.07 -7.91
CA ARG A 48 -11.47 -8.09 -7.02
C ARG A 48 -9.95 -8.19 -7.14
N ALA A 49 -9.39 -8.05 -8.35
CA ALA A 49 -7.95 -8.16 -8.55
C ALA A 49 -7.21 -7.00 -7.87
N LEU A 50 -7.74 -5.77 -7.98
CA LEU A 50 -7.19 -4.60 -7.30
C LEU A 50 -7.14 -4.80 -5.77
N ARG A 51 -8.25 -5.26 -5.18
CA ARG A 51 -8.34 -5.58 -3.74
C ARG A 51 -7.33 -6.63 -3.34
N GLU A 52 -7.25 -7.72 -4.08
CA GLU A 52 -6.37 -8.85 -3.74
C GLU A 52 -4.89 -8.47 -3.87
N VAL A 53 -4.51 -7.72 -4.92
CA VAL A 53 -3.14 -7.18 -5.03
C VAL A 53 -2.80 -6.34 -3.80
N TYR A 54 -3.66 -5.41 -3.41
CA TYR A 54 -3.43 -4.59 -2.22
C TYR A 54 -3.25 -5.43 -0.93
N LEU A 55 -4.09 -6.45 -0.75
CA LEU A 55 -4.03 -7.36 0.40
C LEU A 55 -2.78 -8.25 0.41
N LEU A 56 -2.20 -8.56 -0.76
CA LEU A 56 -0.98 -9.35 -0.86
C LEU A 56 0.30 -8.52 -0.78
N VAL A 57 0.24 -7.19 -0.91
CA VAL A 57 1.40 -6.31 -0.72
C VAL A 57 1.79 -6.25 0.77
N ASP A 58 2.94 -6.81 1.10
CA ASP A 58 3.43 -6.99 2.48
C ASP A 58 4.89 -6.55 2.71
N GLY A 59 5.57 -6.03 1.68
CA GLY A 59 6.99 -5.67 1.75
C GLY A 59 7.96 -6.83 1.63
N LYS A 60 7.47 -8.06 1.39
CA LYS A 60 8.29 -9.27 1.28
C LYS A 60 8.19 -9.88 -0.11
N ARG A 61 6.97 -10.08 -0.61
CA ARG A 61 6.72 -10.68 -1.93
C ARG A 61 6.96 -9.70 -3.06
N THR A 62 7.48 -10.22 -4.16
CA THR A 62 7.64 -9.52 -5.43
C THR A 62 6.32 -9.45 -6.18
N GLN A 63 6.19 -8.46 -7.06
CA GLN A 63 5.09 -8.34 -8.01
C GLN A 63 4.93 -9.60 -8.88
N GLY A 64 6.02 -10.27 -9.24
CA GLY A 64 5.98 -11.53 -10.00
C GLY A 64 5.37 -12.68 -9.20
N GLU A 65 5.74 -12.81 -7.92
CA GLU A 65 5.17 -13.83 -7.02
C GLU A 65 3.68 -13.58 -6.75
N ILE A 66 3.30 -12.31 -6.53
CA ILE A 66 1.89 -11.93 -6.35
C ILE A 66 1.10 -12.19 -7.64
N ALA A 67 1.65 -11.88 -8.81
CA ALA A 67 1.01 -12.15 -10.08
C ALA A 67 0.82 -13.67 -10.31
N ALA A 68 1.81 -14.49 -9.96
CA ALA A 68 1.71 -15.94 -10.06
C ALA A 68 0.62 -16.50 -9.12
N ASP A 69 0.57 -16.06 -7.86
CA ASP A 69 -0.47 -16.46 -6.91
C ASP A 69 -1.87 -16.13 -7.42
N LEU A 70 -2.07 -14.91 -7.93
CA LEU A 70 -3.37 -14.47 -8.45
C LEU A 70 -3.77 -15.21 -9.73
N ASP A 71 -2.81 -15.58 -10.57
CA ASP A 71 -3.08 -16.39 -11.76
C ASP A 71 -3.49 -17.82 -11.37
N THR A 72 -2.76 -18.45 -10.44
CA THR A 72 -3.10 -19.77 -9.89
C THR A 72 -4.50 -19.78 -9.23
N ARG A 73 -4.89 -18.69 -8.59
CA ARG A 73 -6.22 -18.51 -7.99
C ARG A 73 -7.32 -18.16 -9.00
N GLY A 74 -6.98 -18.01 -10.29
CA GLY A 74 -7.92 -17.63 -11.36
C GLY A 74 -8.46 -16.21 -11.22
N ILE A 75 -7.76 -15.33 -10.51
CA ILE A 75 -8.22 -13.95 -10.21
C ILE A 75 -7.74 -12.98 -11.28
N ALA A 76 -6.47 -13.02 -11.68
CA ALA A 76 -5.92 -12.10 -12.66
C ALA A 76 -4.65 -12.62 -13.33
N LYS A 77 -4.49 -12.31 -14.63
CA LYS A 77 -3.24 -12.54 -15.37
C LYS A 77 -2.19 -11.48 -15.04
N LYS A 78 -0.93 -11.79 -15.31
CA LYS A 78 0.23 -10.93 -15.01
C LYS A 78 0.11 -9.48 -15.49
N SER A 79 -0.38 -9.25 -16.71
CA SER A 79 -0.56 -7.90 -17.26
C SER A 79 -1.57 -7.07 -16.46
N ALA A 80 -2.72 -7.68 -16.11
CA ALA A 80 -3.74 -7.05 -15.29
C ALA A 80 -3.21 -6.70 -13.90
N VAL A 81 -2.39 -7.58 -13.29
CA VAL A 81 -1.76 -7.34 -12.00
C VAL A 81 -0.82 -6.13 -12.04
N SER A 82 -0.01 -5.98 -13.10
CA SER A 82 0.85 -4.79 -13.25
C SER A 82 0.07 -3.48 -13.26
N LEU A 83 -1.04 -3.42 -14.00
CA LEU A 83 -1.93 -2.24 -13.99
C LEU A 83 -2.50 -1.95 -12.60
N LYS A 84 -2.75 -2.99 -11.78
CA LYS A 84 -3.20 -2.79 -10.39
C LYS A 84 -2.09 -2.22 -9.52
N PHE A 85 -0.84 -2.63 -9.72
CA PHE A 85 0.30 -2.05 -9.01
C PHE A 85 0.48 -0.57 -9.36
N GLU A 86 0.37 -0.21 -10.64
CA GLU A 86 0.42 1.18 -11.10
C GLU A 86 -0.68 2.00 -10.44
N LYS A 87 -1.95 1.57 -10.55
CA LYS A 87 -3.09 2.26 -9.91
C LYS A 87 -2.93 2.41 -8.40
N LEU A 88 -2.49 1.35 -7.69
CA LEU A 88 -2.31 1.41 -6.24
C LEU A 88 -1.14 2.31 -5.82
N ALA A 89 -0.11 2.44 -6.65
CA ALA A 89 1.10 3.21 -6.34
C ALA A 89 0.97 4.67 -6.76
N GLU A 90 0.50 4.91 -7.97
CA GLU A 90 0.52 6.22 -8.63
C GLU A 90 -0.80 6.96 -8.41
N ASP A 91 -1.94 6.34 -8.70
CA ASP A 91 -3.24 7.01 -8.59
C ASP A 91 -3.65 7.18 -7.12
N TYR A 92 -3.48 6.15 -6.29
CA TYR A 92 -3.95 6.16 -4.90
C TYR A 92 -2.86 6.33 -3.84
N GLY A 93 -1.58 6.17 -4.19
CA GLY A 93 -0.48 6.28 -3.22
C GLY A 93 -0.58 5.30 -2.04
N LEU A 94 -1.26 4.16 -2.21
CA LEU A 94 -1.50 3.17 -1.15
C LEU A 94 -0.34 2.21 -0.95
N ILE A 95 0.48 2.02 -1.99
CA ILE A 95 1.69 1.21 -1.95
C ILE A 95 2.86 2.02 -2.50
N GLN A 96 4.08 1.67 -2.06
CA GLN A 96 5.29 2.30 -2.54
C GLN A 96 6.33 1.23 -2.87
N HIS A 97 7.10 1.48 -3.91
CA HIS A 97 8.23 0.64 -4.29
C HIS A 97 9.31 0.71 -3.21
N VAL A 98 9.83 -0.45 -2.81
CA VAL A 98 10.89 -0.56 -1.79
C VAL A 98 12.22 -0.91 -2.44
N ARG A 99 12.23 -1.98 -3.25
CA ARG A 99 13.43 -2.49 -3.91
C ARG A 99 13.06 -3.43 -5.05
N ARG A 100 14.04 -3.74 -5.89
CA ARG A 100 13.93 -4.75 -6.95
C ARG A 100 14.58 -6.07 -6.52
N ALA A 101 13.97 -7.18 -6.92
CA ALA A 101 14.52 -8.53 -6.81
C ALA A 101 14.46 -9.23 -8.18
N LYS A 102 15.03 -10.43 -8.28
CA LYS A 102 15.09 -11.21 -9.54
C LYS A 102 13.70 -11.44 -10.16
N ALA A 103 12.70 -11.73 -9.35
CA ALA A 103 11.32 -12.00 -9.78
C ALA A 103 10.45 -10.74 -9.97
N GLY A 104 10.96 -9.55 -9.66
CA GLY A 104 10.23 -8.29 -9.85
C GLY A 104 10.46 -7.27 -8.74
N LYS A 105 9.65 -6.21 -8.78
CA LYS A 105 9.65 -5.14 -7.76
C LYS A 105 8.95 -5.61 -6.49
N ILE A 106 9.44 -5.17 -5.33
CA ILE A 106 8.80 -5.38 -4.02
C ILE A 106 8.18 -4.06 -3.59
N TYR A 107 6.93 -4.13 -3.16
CA TYR A 107 6.17 -2.97 -2.68
C TYR A 107 5.77 -3.16 -1.21
N ARG A 108 5.56 -2.06 -0.50
CA ARG A 108 4.96 -2.04 0.84
C ARG A 108 3.81 -1.05 0.89
N ARG A 109 2.83 -1.27 1.77
CA ARG A 109 1.76 -0.29 2.01
C ARG A 109 2.34 0.99 2.61
N THR A 110 1.79 2.13 2.21
CA THR A 110 2.22 3.47 2.67
C THR A 110 1.63 3.82 4.03
N ARG A 111 2.11 4.92 4.62
CA ARG A 111 1.48 5.52 5.80
C ARG A 111 0.07 6.04 5.48
N LEU A 112 -0.14 6.58 4.27
CA LEU A 112 -1.45 7.01 3.79
C LEU A 112 -2.49 5.89 3.86
N ALA A 113 -2.17 4.69 3.36
CA ALA A 113 -3.03 3.51 3.47
C ALA A 113 -3.47 3.22 4.92
N LYS A 114 -2.54 3.36 5.89
CA LYS A 114 -2.83 3.20 7.32
C LYS A 114 -3.71 4.32 7.86
N THR A 115 -3.41 5.58 7.53
CA THR A 115 -4.19 6.76 7.95
C THR A 115 -5.63 6.70 7.42
N LEU A 116 -5.81 6.27 6.17
CA LEU A 116 -7.12 6.03 5.55
C LEU A 116 -7.82 4.79 6.13
N LYS A 117 -7.16 3.97 6.94
CA LYS A 117 -7.73 2.77 7.58
C LYS A 117 -8.30 1.76 6.55
N ILE A 118 -7.68 1.65 5.37
CA ILE A 118 -8.14 0.77 4.28
C ILE A 118 -8.20 -0.69 4.74
N ASP A 119 -7.11 -1.21 5.33
CA ASP A 119 -7.03 -2.59 5.85
C ASP A 119 -8.22 -2.95 6.75
N ARG A 120 -8.50 -2.10 7.74
CA ARG A 120 -9.60 -2.30 8.69
C ARG A 120 -10.97 -2.36 8.02
N ARG A 121 -11.17 -1.60 6.94
CA ARG A 121 -12.43 -1.57 6.20
C ARG A 121 -12.58 -2.80 5.31
N LEU A 122 -11.51 -3.25 4.67
CA LEU A 122 -11.52 -4.47 3.85
C LEU A 122 -11.76 -5.73 4.69
N ASP A 123 -11.32 -5.77 5.95
CA ASP A 123 -11.62 -6.87 6.86
C ASP A 123 -13.07 -6.87 7.34
N LYS A 124 -13.66 -5.70 7.63
CA LYS A 124 -15.08 -5.58 7.97
C LYS A 124 -16.01 -5.95 6.80
N ALA A 125 -15.53 -5.80 5.56
CA ALA A 125 -16.26 -6.15 4.35
C ALA A 125 -16.18 -7.64 3.99
N LYS A 126 -15.48 -8.48 4.76
CA LYS A 126 -15.62 -9.93 4.63
C LYS A 126 -16.98 -10.30 5.24
N PRO A 127 -17.96 -10.81 4.46
CA PRO A 127 -19.18 -11.33 5.05
C PRO A 127 -18.78 -12.40 6.08
N GLY A 128 -19.34 -12.30 7.28
CA GLY A 128 -19.09 -13.27 8.33
C GLY A 128 -19.26 -14.67 7.76
N LYS A 129 -18.31 -15.57 8.06
CA LYS A 129 -18.52 -17.00 7.89
C LYS A 129 -19.88 -17.31 8.53
N THR A 130 -20.87 -17.67 7.71
CA THR A 130 -22.08 -18.31 8.20
C THR A 130 -21.62 -19.53 8.98
N SER A 131 -21.76 -19.45 10.30
CA SER A 131 -21.66 -20.61 11.18
C SER A 131 -22.79 -21.55 10.77
N THR A 132 -22.43 -22.60 10.04
CA THR A 132 -23.24 -23.81 9.93
C THR A 132 -22.98 -24.66 11.15
#